data_AF-A0A074JVA4-F1
#
_entry.id   AF-A0A074JVA4-F1
#
_cell.length_a   1.000
_cell.length_b   1.000
_cell.length_c   1.000
_cell.angle_alpha   90.00
_cell.angle_beta   90.00
_cell.angle_gamma   90.00
#
_symmetry.space_group_name_H-M   'P 1'
#
loop_
_entity.id
_entity.type
_entity.pdbx_description
1 polymer ?
#
loop_
_entity_poly.entity_id
_entity_poly.type
_entity_poly.pdbx_seq_one_letter_code
_entity_poly.pdbx_strand_id
1 'polypeptide(L)'
;MRRFDLILAAGLMLAAPMAQAEGLVAWSDDTLGIAAQVPQDWPSAQMYGGGYLFTAPGFDAHVAPHVALRAYPDEGSDLGAAHDQMLRSLLLDGDQISTDHQDANGFEIASTTGLGKHELRKTVRLNCKGGPVLAELRIDYMQAQAGEMAPLLADVPASLGCK
;
A
#
# COMPACT_ATOMS: atom_id res chain seq x y z
N MET A 1 -25.84 -29.39 -49.39
CA MET A 1 -25.04 -30.17 -48.42
C MET A 1 -23.94 -29.25 -47.87
N ARG A 2 -23.70 -29.33 -46.56
CA ARG A 2 -22.74 -28.61 -45.68
C ARG A 2 -21.35 -28.41 -46.35
N ARG A 3 -20.52 -27.39 -46.09
CA ARG A 3 -19.96 -26.79 -44.85
C ARG A 3 -19.33 -25.42 -45.25
N PHE A 4 -19.63 -24.27 -44.65
CA PHE A 4 -19.06 -23.67 -43.43
C PHE A 4 -17.58 -24.00 -43.15
N ASP A 5 -16.69 -23.03 -43.35
CA ASP A 5 -15.55 -22.78 -42.46
C ASP A 5 -15.29 -21.27 -42.39
N LEU A 6 -15.78 -20.68 -41.30
CA LEU A 6 -15.51 -19.33 -40.82
C LEU A 6 -14.17 -19.37 -40.08
N ILE A 7 -13.15 -18.68 -40.58
CA ILE A 7 -11.95 -18.39 -39.79
C ILE A 7 -12.31 -17.26 -38.82
N LEU A 8 -12.58 -17.67 -37.58
CA LEU A 8 -12.83 -16.82 -36.44
C LEU A 8 -11.50 -16.20 -35.98
N ALA A 9 -11.26 -14.93 -36.34
CA ALA A 9 -10.20 -14.11 -35.77
C ALA A 9 -10.63 -13.71 -34.34
N ALA A 10 -10.39 -14.60 -33.37
CA ALA A 10 -10.57 -14.30 -31.96
C ALA A 10 -9.36 -13.51 -31.46
N GLY A 11 -9.60 -12.27 -31.07
CA GLY A 11 -8.61 -11.33 -30.55
C GLY A 11 -7.81 -11.90 -29.39
N LEU A 12 -6.50 -11.86 -29.55
CA LEU A 12 -5.54 -11.89 -28.45
C LEU A 12 -5.71 -10.59 -27.67
N MET A 13 -6.50 -10.64 -26.60
CA MET A 13 -6.34 -9.70 -25.49
C MET A 13 -4.97 -9.99 -24.86
N LEU A 14 -3.97 -9.23 -25.29
CA LEU A 14 -2.70 -9.10 -24.57
C LEU A 14 -2.99 -8.39 -23.25
N ALA A 15 -3.38 -9.15 -22.23
CA ALA A 15 -3.15 -8.73 -20.86
C ALA A 15 -1.63 -8.71 -20.68
N ALA A 16 -1.03 -7.52 -20.71
CA ALA A 16 0.38 -7.36 -20.39
C ALA A 16 0.63 -7.99 -19.01
N PRO A 17 1.64 -8.87 -18.84
CA PRO A 17 2.04 -9.26 -17.51
C PRO A 17 2.60 -8.00 -16.87
N MET A 18 1.90 -7.50 -15.84
CA MET A 18 2.51 -6.51 -14.95
C MET A 18 3.80 -7.15 -14.45
N ALA A 19 4.93 -6.54 -14.79
CA ALA A 19 6.22 -6.94 -14.24
C ALA A 19 6.08 -6.89 -12.72
N GLN A 20 6.05 -8.07 -12.09
CA GLN A 20 6.17 -8.15 -10.64
C GLN A 20 7.59 -7.68 -10.32
N ALA A 21 7.72 -6.62 -9.52
CA ALA A 21 9.01 -6.29 -8.93
C ALA A 21 9.53 -7.53 -8.19
N GLU A 22 10.79 -7.89 -8.44
CA GLU A 22 11.41 -9.03 -7.78
C GLU A 22 11.23 -8.90 -6.26
N GLY A 23 10.60 -9.90 -5.63
CA GLY A 23 10.36 -9.91 -4.19
C GLY A 23 9.01 -9.35 -3.72
N LEU A 24 8.08 -8.96 -4.60
CA LEU A 24 6.69 -8.64 -4.24
C LEU A 24 5.69 -9.67 -4.79
N VAL A 25 4.68 -10.01 -4.00
CA VAL A 25 3.58 -10.92 -4.36
C VAL A 25 2.23 -10.24 -4.21
N ALA A 26 1.26 -10.66 -5.04
CA ALA A 26 -0.11 -10.17 -4.93
C ALA A 26 -0.76 -10.67 -3.62
N TRP A 27 -1.40 -9.77 -2.90
CA TRP A 27 -2.13 -10.03 -1.67
C TRP A 27 -3.50 -9.34 -1.72
N SER A 28 -4.50 -9.95 -1.09
CA SER A 28 -5.83 -9.38 -0.95
C SER A 28 -6.52 -9.91 0.30
N ASP A 29 -7.43 -9.13 0.87
CA ASP A 29 -8.24 -9.56 2.01
C ASP A 29 -9.72 -9.24 1.76
N ASP A 30 -10.58 -10.25 1.92
CA ASP A 30 -12.03 -10.12 1.69
C ASP A 30 -12.72 -9.25 2.74
N THR A 31 -12.21 -9.22 3.98
CA THR A 31 -12.82 -8.44 5.06
C THR A 31 -12.53 -6.95 4.87
N LEU A 32 -11.32 -6.62 4.44
CA LEU A 32 -10.90 -5.25 4.15
C LEU A 32 -11.35 -4.77 2.77
N GLY A 33 -11.63 -5.68 1.84
CA GLY A 33 -12.06 -5.34 0.47
C GLY A 33 -10.97 -4.72 -0.40
N ILE A 34 -9.69 -4.86 0.00
CA ILE A 34 -8.53 -4.28 -0.68
C ILE A 34 -7.57 -5.35 -1.18
N ALA A 35 -6.77 -4.97 -2.16
CA ALA A 35 -5.64 -5.72 -2.69
C ALA A 35 -4.41 -4.80 -2.78
N ALA A 36 -3.23 -5.41 -2.67
CA ALA A 36 -1.94 -4.74 -2.82
C ALA A 36 -0.87 -5.77 -3.22
N GLN A 37 0.29 -5.29 -3.64
CA GLN A 37 1.51 -6.08 -3.63
C GLN A 37 2.16 -5.95 -2.25
N VAL A 38 2.69 -7.06 -1.72
CA VAL A 38 3.37 -7.11 -0.43
C VAL A 38 4.67 -7.91 -0.57
N PRO A 39 5.66 -7.69 0.31
CA PRO A 39 6.91 -8.43 0.27
C PRO A 39 6.69 -9.95 0.36
N GLN A 40 7.37 -10.68 -0.51
CA GLN A 40 7.38 -12.12 -0.51
C GLN A 40 8.02 -12.64 0.78
N ASP A 41 7.45 -13.71 1.33
CA ASP A 41 7.97 -14.44 2.50
C ASP A 41 8.06 -13.63 3.81
N TRP A 42 7.51 -12.42 3.87
CA TRP A 42 7.37 -11.68 5.13
C TRP A 42 6.21 -12.24 5.95
N PRO A 43 6.44 -12.69 7.20
CA PRO A 43 5.36 -13.07 8.10
C PRO A 43 4.35 -11.93 8.26
N SER A 44 3.06 -12.28 8.24
CA SER A 44 1.97 -11.34 8.46
C SER A 44 1.22 -11.65 9.76
N ALA A 45 0.73 -10.59 10.40
CA ALA A 45 -0.12 -10.67 11.58
C ALA A 45 -1.29 -9.69 11.47
N GLN A 46 -2.45 -10.08 11.96
CA GLN A 46 -3.59 -9.18 12.05
C GLN A 46 -3.36 -8.15 13.16
N MET A 47 -3.61 -6.88 12.86
CA MET A 47 -3.45 -5.80 13.83
C MET A 47 -4.70 -5.63 14.71
N TYR A 48 -4.50 -5.18 15.95
CA TYR A 48 -5.60 -4.68 16.77
C TYR A 48 -6.27 -3.48 16.08
N GLY A 49 -7.60 -3.49 16.02
CA GLY A 49 -8.38 -2.50 15.29
C GLY A 49 -8.55 -2.79 13.79
N GLY A 50 -8.01 -3.91 13.30
CA GLY A 50 -8.15 -4.33 11.90
C GLY A 50 -6.90 -4.05 11.06
N GLY A 51 -6.80 -4.74 9.92
CA GLY A 51 -5.64 -4.67 9.03
C GLY A 51 -4.59 -5.75 9.27
N TYR A 52 -3.54 -5.70 8.45
CA TYR A 52 -2.42 -6.64 8.48
C TYR A 52 -1.09 -5.90 8.55
N LEU A 53 -0.18 -6.42 9.36
CA LEU A 53 1.21 -6.00 9.44
C LEU A 53 2.08 -7.11 8.88
N PHE A 54 2.88 -6.79 7.87
CA PHE A 54 3.95 -7.63 7.34
C PHE A 54 5.27 -7.13 7.92
N THR A 55 6.05 -8.03 8.50
CA THR A 55 7.33 -7.70 9.16
C THR A 55 8.45 -8.45 8.47
N ALA A 56 9.55 -7.77 8.13
CA ALA A 56 10.71 -8.43 7.55
C ALA A 56 11.31 -9.47 8.52
N PRO A 57 11.61 -10.70 8.04
CA PRO A 57 12.21 -11.72 8.88
C PRO A 57 13.69 -11.40 9.20
N GLY A 58 14.19 -11.94 10.32
CA GLY A 58 15.62 -11.85 10.67
C GLY A 58 16.05 -10.56 11.39
N PHE A 59 15.13 -9.65 11.67
CA PHE A 59 15.36 -8.44 12.47
C PHE A 59 14.64 -8.51 13.82
N ASP A 60 15.12 -7.73 14.80
CA ASP A 60 14.32 -7.45 15.99
C ASP A 60 13.08 -6.64 15.58
N ALA A 61 11.91 -6.98 16.12
CA ALA A 61 10.63 -6.42 15.70
C ALA A 61 10.56 -4.89 15.84
N HIS A 62 11.33 -4.27 16.74
CA HIS A 62 11.32 -2.82 16.93
C HIS A 62 12.10 -2.04 15.87
N VAL A 63 12.95 -2.72 15.10
CA VAL A 63 13.80 -2.13 14.04
C VAL A 63 13.63 -2.83 12.69
N ALA A 64 12.73 -3.80 12.63
CA ALA A 64 12.39 -4.50 11.40
C ALA A 64 11.68 -3.54 10.42
N PRO A 65 11.91 -3.71 9.11
CA PRO A 65 11.05 -3.14 8.10
C PRO A 65 9.62 -3.66 8.19
N HIS A 66 8.65 -2.78 7.91
CA HIS A 66 7.22 -3.08 7.99
C HIS A 66 6.47 -2.60 6.76
N VAL A 67 5.44 -3.35 6.39
CA VAL A 67 4.34 -2.91 5.53
C VAL A 67 3.04 -3.18 6.28
N ALA A 68 2.29 -2.14 6.60
CA ALA A 68 1.00 -2.24 7.27
C ALA A 68 -0.12 -1.74 6.37
N LEU A 69 -1.20 -2.52 6.29
CA LEU A 69 -2.36 -2.26 5.46
C LEU A 69 -3.62 -2.26 6.32
N ARG A 70 -4.46 -1.23 6.18
CA ARG A 70 -5.77 -1.12 6.82
C ARG A 70 -6.79 -0.61 5.84
N ALA A 71 -8.06 -0.90 6.11
CA ALA A 71 -9.15 -0.37 5.33
C ALA A 71 -10.40 -0.24 6.21
N TYR A 72 -11.18 0.80 5.95
CA TYR A 72 -12.42 1.07 6.66
C TYR A 72 -13.49 1.53 5.66
N PRO A 73 -14.79 1.29 5.92
CA PRO A 73 -15.85 1.95 5.16
C PRO A 73 -15.68 3.47 5.20
N ASP A 74 -15.88 4.13 4.07
CA ASP A 74 -15.76 5.58 3.96
C ASP A 74 -17.12 6.22 3.68
N GLU A 75 -17.62 6.98 4.65
CA GLU A 75 -18.89 7.69 4.58
C GLU A 75 -18.72 9.16 4.13
N GLY A 76 -17.61 9.49 3.47
CA GLY A 76 -17.30 10.84 3.01
C GLY A 76 -16.36 11.58 3.96
N SER A 77 -15.34 10.89 4.48
CA SER A 77 -14.31 11.48 5.34
C SER A 77 -13.68 12.73 4.71
N ASP A 78 -13.45 13.75 5.54
CA ASP A 78 -12.69 14.93 5.15
C ASP A 78 -11.18 14.59 5.14
N LEU A 79 -10.67 14.28 3.95
CA LEU A 79 -9.28 13.90 3.75
C LEU A 79 -8.32 15.08 3.98
N GLY A 80 -8.79 16.33 3.84
CA GLY A 80 -7.98 17.50 4.15
C GLY A 80 -7.77 17.68 5.64
N ALA A 81 -8.84 17.56 6.43
CA ALA A 81 -8.72 17.59 7.88
C ALA A 81 -7.87 16.41 8.41
N ALA A 82 -8.04 15.21 7.84
CA ALA A 82 -7.25 14.03 8.21
C ALA A 82 -5.76 14.19 7.86
N HIS A 83 -5.46 14.74 6.67
CA HIS A 83 -4.12 15.08 6.24
C HIS A 83 -3.45 16.06 7.21
N ASP A 84 -4.10 17.20 7.47
CA ASP A 84 -3.56 18.25 8.33
C ASP A 84 -3.30 17.75 9.75
N GLN A 85 -4.19 16.89 10.27
CA GLN A 85 -4.01 16.25 11.57
C GLN A 85 -2.80 15.31 11.57
N MET A 86 -2.62 14.50 10.51
CA MET A 86 -1.48 13.59 10.38
C MET A 86 -0.17 14.37 10.28
N LEU A 87 -0.10 15.34 9.37
CA LEU A 87 1.08 16.18 9.17
C LEU A 87 1.48 16.89 10.46
N ARG A 88 0.50 17.48 11.16
CA ARG A 88 0.76 18.13 12.45
C ARG A 88 1.28 17.15 13.50
N SER A 89 0.76 15.93 13.57
CA SER A 89 1.26 14.91 14.50
C SER A 89 2.73 14.60 14.23
N LEU A 90 3.08 14.34 12.97
CA LEU A 90 4.47 14.03 12.58
C LEU A 90 5.42 15.17 12.93
N LEU A 91 5.04 16.42 12.63
CA LEU A 91 5.84 17.59 12.96
C LEU A 91 6.01 17.79 14.48
N LEU A 92 4.98 17.46 15.28
CA LEU A 92 5.07 17.51 16.75
C LEU A 92 5.98 16.41 17.31
N ASP A 93 6.01 15.25 16.67
CA ASP A 93 6.90 14.14 17.01
C ASP A 93 8.37 14.43 16.61
N GLY A 94 8.61 15.53 15.89
CA GLY A 94 9.93 15.97 15.45
C GLY A 94 10.39 15.32 14.15
N ASP A 95 9.47 14.73 13.39
CA ASP A 95 9.76 14.11 12.11
C ASP A 95 10.17 15.15 11.06
N GLN A 96 11.11 14.75 10.20
CA GLN A 96 11.50 15.53 9.03
C GLN A 96 10.71 15.06 7.82
N ILE A 97 9.81 15.91 7.32
CA ILE A 97 9.00 15.60 6.13
C ILE A 97 9.84 15.75 4.86
N SER A 98 9.85 14.69 4.05
CA SER A 98 10.55 14.60 2.78
C SER A 98 9.62 14.65 1.58
N THR A 99 8.37 14.23 1.74
CA THR A 99 7.32 14.31 0.73
C THR A 99 5.98 14.55 1.41
N ASP A 100 5.19 15.42 0.81
CA ASP A 100 3.83 15.76 1.21
C ASP A 100 3.03 15.96 -0.09
N HIS A 101 2.13 15.01 -0.36
CA HIS A 101 1.25 15.02 -1.51
C HIS A 101 -0.18 14.81 -1.06
N GLN A 102 -1.09 15.65 -1.55
CA GLN A 102 -2.50 15.56 -1.26
C GLN A 102 -3.31 15.87 -2.52
N ASP A 103 -4.38 15.10 -2.73
CA ASP A 103 -5.39 15.36 -3.74
C ASP A 103 -6.81 15.06 -3.21
N ALA A 104 -7.79 15.04 -4.10
CA ALA A 104 -9.19 14.80 -3.74
C ALA A 104 -9.48 13.35 -3.31
N ASN A 105 -8.60 12.40 -3.66
CA ASN A 105 -8.75 10.98 -3.38
C ASN A 105 -7.88 10.53 -2.22
N GLY A 106 -6.89 11.30 -1.77
CA GLY A 106 -6.01 10.86 -0.70
C GLY A 106 -4.84 11.79 -0.41
N PHE A 107 -3.94 11.27 0.41
CA PHE A 107 -2.67 11.91 0.71
C PHE A 107 -1.56 10.88 0.95
N GLU A 108 -0.32 11.31 0.77
CA GLU A 108 0.89 10.56 1.00
C GLU A 108 1.93 11.47 1.66
N ILE A 109 2.45 11.04 2.82
CA ILE A 109 3.50 11.74 3.56
C ILE A 109 4.67 10.78 3.76
N ALA A 110 5.86 11.18 3.33
CA ALA A 110 7.10 10.47 3.64
C ALA A 110 7.93 11.29 4.61
N SER A 111 8.36 10.69 5.72
CA SER A 111 9.15 11.34 6.76
C SER A 111 10.37 10.52 7.18
N THR A 112 11.30 11.19 7.85
CA THR A 112 12.33 10.55 8.66
C THR A 112 12.10 10.90 10.13
N THR A 113 11.92 9.88 10.97
CA THR A 113 11.65 10.08 12.40
C THR A 113 12.90 10.51 13.16
N GLY A 114 12.72 11.05 14.37
CA GLY A 114 13.84 11.36 15.28
C GLY A 114 14.74 10.16 15.63
N LEU A 115 14.27 8.92 15.41
CA LEU A 115 15.02 7.68 15.60
C LEU A 115 15.76 7.23 14.33
N GLY A 116 15.72 8.02 13.25
CA GLY A 116 16.35 7.68 11.97
C GLY A 116 15.60 6.61 11.18
N LYS A 117 14.27 6.52 11.35
CA LYS A 117 13.42 5.60 10.59
C LYS A 117 12.80 6.34 9.42
N HIS A 118 12.90 5.80 8.21
CA HIS A 118 12.09 6.24 7.08
C HIS A 118 10.68 5.70 7.24
N GLU A 119 9.70 6.55 7.01
CA GLU A 119 8.30 6.19 7.10
C GLU A 119 7.50 6.81 5.95
N LEU A 120 6.70 6.01 5.26
CA LEU A 120 5.71 6.45 4.29
C LEU A 120 4.33 6.14 4.84
N ARG A 121 3.44 7.13 4.84
CA ARG A 121 2.03 6.99 5.19
C ARG A 121 1.20 7.43 4.01
N LYS A 122 0.33 6.55 3.53
CA LYS A 122 -0.59 6.82 2.45
C LYS A 122 -2.00 6.49 2.87
N THR A 123 -2.92 7.42 2.62
CA THR A 123 -4.34 7.22 2.81
C THR A 123 -5.04 7.51 1.48
N VAL A 124 -5.87 6.59 1.01
CA VAL A 124 -6.57 6.71 -0.27
C VAL A 124 -8.02 6.22 -0.16
N ARG A 125 -8.93 7.00 -0.72
CA ARG A 125 -10.32 6.63 -0.95
C ARG A 125 -10.42 5.78 -2.21
N LEU A 126 -10.87 4.54 -2.03
CA LEU A 126 -11.09 3.55 -3.07
C LEU A 126 -12.59 3.35 -3.28
N ASN A 127 -13.07 3.49 -4.52
CA ASN A 127 -14.47 3.26 -4.87
C ASN A 127 -14.70 1.80 -5.23
N CYS A 128 -14.79 0.92 -4.22
CA CYS A 128 -14.93 -0.51 -4.41
C CYS A 128 -16.38 -0.91 -4.68
N LYS A 129 -16.59 -2.13 -5.21
CA LYS A 129 -17.94 -2.63 -5.56
C LYS A 129 -18.91 -2.66 -4.37
N GLY A 130 -18.39 -2.86 -3.15
CA GLY A 130 -19.16 -2.85 -1.91
C GLY A 130 -19.41 -1.46 -1.31
N GLY A 131 -18.89 -0.40 -1.93
CA GLY A 131 -18.94 0.97 -1.45
C GLY A 131 -17.55 1.61 -1.35
N PRO A 132 -17.49 2.92 -1.07
CA PRO A 132 -16.23 3.61 -0.82
C PRO A 132 -15.53 3.06 0.43
N VAL A 133 -14.21 2.89 0.31
CA VAL A 133 -13.33 2.39 1.37
C VAL A 133 -12.17 3.36 1.53
N LEU A 134 -11.85 3.71 2.78
CA LEU A 134 -10.66 4.46 3.11
C LEU A 134 -9.54 3.45 3.42
N ALA A 135 -8.61 3.29 2.50
CA ALA A 135 -7.47 2.39 2.64
C ALA A 135 -6.25 3.16 3.12
N GLU A 136 -5.54 2.58 4.09
CA GLU A 136 -4.31 3.13 4.65
C GLU A 136 -3.16 2.15 4.42
N LEU A 137 -2.03 2.68 4.00
CA LEU A 137 -0.75 1.99 3.89
C LEU A 137 0.27 2.74 4.74
N ARG A 138 1.02 1.98 5.54
CA ARG A 138 2.23 2.46 6.19
C ARG A 138 3.39 1.57 5.81
N ILE A 139 4.50 2.16 5.41
CA ILE A 139 5.77 1.47 5.18
C ILE A 139 6.80 2.12 6.09
N ASP A 140 7.59 1.34 6.81
CA ASP A 140 8.69 1.88 7.58
C ASP A 140 9.91 0.95 7.62
N TYR A 141 11.10 1.56 7.70
CA TYR A 141 12.38 0.87 7.82
C TYR A 141 13.46 1.83 8.33
N MET A 142 14.52 1.30 8.94
CA MET A 142 15.62 2.13 9.44
C MET A 142 16.44 2.71 8.29
N GLN A 143 17.02 3.90 8.47
CA GLN A 143 17.88 4.53 7.46
C GLN A 143 19.05 3.64 7.03
N ALA A 144 19.60 2.86 7.97
CA ALA A 144 20.67 1.89 7.68
C ALA A 144 20.25 0.79 6.68
N GLN A 145 18.94 0.54 6.52
CA GLN A 145 18.37 -0.47 5.63
C GLN A 145 17.91 0.12 4.29
N ALA A 146 17.98 1.45 4.10
CA ALA A 146 17.35 2.13 2.97
C ALA A 146 17.83 1.64 1.60
N GLY A 147 19.10 1.27 1.47
CA GLY A 147 19.66 0.76 0.21
C GLY A 147 19.02 -0.55 -0.27
N GLU A 148 18.52 -1.37 0.66
CA GLU A 148 17.84 -2.63 0.36
C GLU A 148 16.31 -2.43 0.31
N MET A 149 15.75 -1.70 1.27
CA MET A 149 14.31 -1.59 1.46
C MET A 149 13.63 -0.62 0.51
N ALA A 150 14.27 0.52 0.19
CA ALA A 150 13.67 1.50 -0.70
C ALA A 150 13.31 0.93 -2.09
N PRO A 151 14.20 0.20 -2.81
CA PRO A 151 13.85 -0.37 -4.10
C PRO A 151 12.84 -1.53 -3.98
N LEU A 152 12.95 -2.39 -2.95
CA LEU A 152 12.02 -3.50 -2.74
C LEU A 152 10.58 -3.04 -2.55
N LEU A 153 10.39 -1.92 -1.84
CA LEU A 153 9.09 -1.44 -1.40
C LEU A 153 8.51 -0.33 -2.28
N ALA A 154 9.23 0.09 -3.33
CA ALA A 154 8.87 1.23 -4.17
C ALA A 154 7.49 1.10 -4.86
N ASP A 155 7.12 -0.12 -5.25
CA ASP A 155 5.89 -0.38 -6.00
C ASP A 155 4.67 -0.68 -5.10
N VAL A 156 4.89 -0.93 -3.79
CA VAL A 156 3.81 -1.22 -2.84
C VAL A 156 2.77 -0.09 -2.79
N PRO A 157 3.13 1.21 -2.68
CA PRO A 157 2.16 2.30 -2.62
C PRO A 157 1.27 2.45 -3.87
N ALA A 158 1.79 2.12 -5.05
CA ALA A 158 1.04 2.22 -6.30
C ALA A 158 0.12 1.02 -6.53
N SER A 159 0.40 -0.11 -5.87
CA SER A 159 -0.36 -1.34 -6.01
C SER A 159 -1.66 -1.40 -5.19
N LEU A 160 -1.84 -0.50 -4.23
CA LEU A 160 -3.00 -0.49 -3.33
C LEU A 160 -4.28 -0.13 -4.09
N GLY A 161 -5.25 -1.05 -4.09
CA GLY A 161 -6.51 -0.88 -4.78
C GLY A 161 -7.64 -1.75 -4.22
N CYS A 162 -8.80 -1.71 -4.89
CA CYS A 162 -9.91 -2.61 -4.55
C CYS A 162 -9.56 -4.04 -4.93
N LYS A 163 -10.08 -4.99 -4.14
CA LYS A 163 -10.11 -6.41 -4.52
C LYS A 163 -11.09 -6.66 -5.68
#